data_AF-A0A1B6CDH5-F1
#
_entry.id   AF-A0A1B6CDH5-F1
#
_cell.length_a   1.000
_cell.length_b   1.000
_cell.length_c   1.000
_cell.angle_alpha   90.00
_cell.angle_beta   90.00
_cell.angle_gamma   90.00
#
_symmetry.space_group_name_H-M   'P 1'
#
loop_
_entity.id
_entity.type
_entity.pdbx_description
1 polymer ?
#
loop_
_entity_poly.entity_id
_entity_poly.type
_entity_poly.pdbx_seq_one_letter_code
_entity_poly.pdbx_strand_id
1 'polypeptide(L)'
;MFSPRMTNPKIIKSLHFEELIPTNIQAPSLIKEGESFGDYILNLIAQLEEEILAQFLSNEKKRKFFLFELINKFGKSAVLNYDIIEHTHANFLLNKNGFFYILRAEIPKSFPLKHPTYRYQSVYSCKGGGPFYHHINKVPYNNSWTVNIMIARLFNYLEDSTDFVYFQENSLKMFELSENTEGYK
;
A
#
# COMPACT_ATOMS: atom_id res chain seq x y z
N MET A 1 -10.66 50.36 12.18
CA MET A 1 -11.49 49.17 12.38
C MET A 1 -10.55 48.05 12.84
N PHE A 2 -10.77 47.45 14.00
CA PHE A 2 -9.91 46.37 14.50
C PHE A 2 -10.41 45.03 13.93
N SER A 3 -9.66 44.41 13.02
CA SER A 3 -9.90 43.01 12.67
C SER A 3 -9.45 42.10 13.82
N PRO A 4 -10.32 41.21 14.33
CA PRO A 4 -9.93 40.28 15.40
C PRO A 4 -8.84 39.33 14.89
N ARG A 5 -7.69 39.33 15.57
CA ARG A 5 -6.65 38.32 15.35
C ARG A 5 -7.01 37.06 16.13
N MET A 6 -7.17 35.93 15.46
CA MET A 6 -7.19 34.64 16.15
C MET A 6 -5.76 34.29 16.57
N THR A 7 -5.49 34.38 17.86
CA THR A 7 -4.23 33.87 18.43
C THR A 7 -4.29 32.34 18.44
N ASN A 8 -3.72 31.73 17.41
CA ASN A 8 -3.44 30.29 17.29
C ASN A 8 -4.67 29.38 17.01
N PRO A 9 -5.36 29.53 15.87
CA PRO A 9 -6.44 28.61 15.50
C PRO A 9 -5.89 27.19 15.29
N LYS A 10 -6.59 26.19 15.86
CA LYS A 10 -6.24 24.77 15.72
C LYS A 10 -7.41 23.99 15.15
N ILE A 11 -7.12 23.13 14.18
CA ILE A 11 -8.07 22.16 13.64
C ILE A 11 -7.86 20.84 14.36
N ILE A 12 -8.89 20.34 15.02
CA ILE A 12 -8.87 19.02 15.66
C ILE A 12 -9.35 18.01 14.64
N LYS A 13 -8.52 17.02 14.34
CA LYS A 13 -8.80 15.95 13.37
C LYS A 13 -9.27 14.70 14.09
N SER A 14 -10.13 13.91 13.45
CA SER A 14 -10.46 12.57 13.94
C SER A 14 -9.31 11.61 13.62
N LEU A 15 -9.15 10.55 14.42
CA LEU A 15 -8.13 9.53 14.17
C LEU A 15 -8.24 8.93 12.75
N HIS A 16 -9.47 8.67 12.31
CA HIS A 16 -9.74 8.14 10.97
C HIS A 16 -9.28 9.09 9.86
N PHE A 17 -9.44 10.39 10.08
CA PHE A 17 -9.00 11.42 9.14
C PHE A 17 -7.46 11.49 9.06
N GLU A 18 -6.77 11.40 10.19
CA GLU A 18 -5.30 11.40 10.23
C GLU A 18 -4.68 10.20 9.51
N GLU A 19 -5.35 9.04 9.53
CA GLU A 19 -4.89 7.85 8.80
C GLU A 19 -4.97 8.00 7.26
N LEU A 20 -5.91 8.81 6.77
CA LEU A 20 -6.15 9.03 5.35
C LEU A 20 -5.36 10.24 4.83
N ILE A 21 -5.27 11.29 5.64
CA ILE A 21 -4.69 12.60 5.32
C ILE A 21 -3.88 13.10 6.53
N PRO A 22 -2.61 12.69 6.65
CA PRO A 22 -1.75 13.09 7.76
C PRO A 22 -1.12 14.46 7.55
N THR A 23 -1.32 15.09 6.39
CA THR A 23 -0.81 16.43 6.12
C THR A 23 -1.33 17.37 7.20
N ASN A 24 -0.43 18.22 7.69
CA ASN A 24 -0.77 19.15 8.74
C ASN A 24 -1.51 20.33 8.10
N ILE A 25 -2.83 20.19 7.98
CA ILE A 25 -3.67 21.26 7.46
C ILE A 25 -3.68 22.40 8.48
N GLN A 26 -3.17 23.56 8.07
CA GLN A 26 -3.10 24.74 8.92
C GLN A 26 -4.31 25.63 8.66
N ALA A 27 -5.00 26.03 9.72
CA ALA A 27 -6.00 27.08 9.60
C ALA A 27 -5.30 28.41 9.27
N PRO A 28 -5.81 29.20 8.30
CA PRO A 28 -5.32 30.55 8.06
C PRO A 28 -5.40 31.36 9.36
N SER A 29 -4.29 31.96 9.76
CA SER A 29 -4.17 32.63 11.06
C SER A 29 -4.85 34.02 11.12
N LEU A 30 -5.34 34.53 9.99
CA LEU A 30 -5.88 35.88 9.85
C LEU A 30 -7.24 35.85 9.15
N ILE A 31 -8.26 36.40 9.83
CA ILE A 31 -9.50 36.84 9.21
C ILE A 31 -9.17 38.08 8.39
N LYS A 32 -9.54 38.11 7.11
CA LYS A 32 -9.25 39.25 6.22
C LYS A 32 -9.95 40.51 6.75
N GLU A 33 -9.40 41.70 6.45
CA GLU A 33 -10.07 42.95 6.82
C GLU A 33 -11.46 43.03 6.17
N GLY A 34 -12.49 43.21 7.01
CA GLY A 34 -13.89 43.25 6.59
C GLY A 34 -14.60 41.89 6.47
N GLU A 35 -13.90 40.77 6.68
CA GLU A 35 -14.49 39.42 6.66
C GLU A 35 -15.16 39.11 8.00
N SER A 36 -16.38 38.58 7.97
CA SER A 36 -17.04 38.12 9.20
C SER A 36 -16.44 36.78 9.65
N PHE A 37 -16.57 36.46 10.94
CA PHE A 37 -16.18 35.12 11.43
C PHE A 37 -16.94 34.00 10.70
N GLY A 38 -18.20 34.24 10.31
CA GLY A 38 -18.99 33.29 9.52
C GLY A 38 -18.38 33.03 8.15
N ASP A 39 -18.00 34.09 7.44
CA ASP A 39 -17.36 33.99 6.13
C ASP A 39 -16.00 33.29 6.22
N TYR A 40 -15.21 33.61 7.26
CA TYR A 40 -13.95 32.93 7.54
C TYR A 40 -14.15 31.42 7.74
N ILE A 41 -15.14 30.99 8.53
CA ILE A 41 -15.41 29.57 8.77
C ILE A 41 -15.85 28.87 7.48
N LEU A 42 -16.73 29.49 6.68
CA LEU A 42 -17.16 28.94 5.40
C LEU A 42 -15.99 28.79 4.41
N ASN A 43 -15.13 29.81 4.34
CA ASN A 43 -13.93 29.78 3.49
C ASN A 43 -12.93 28.72 3.95
N LEU A 44 -12.74 28.57 5.25
CA LEU A 44 -11.90 27.51 5.80
C LEU A 44 -12.45 26.13 5.45
N ILE A 45 -13.75 25.89 5.64
CA ILE A 45 -14.37 24.60 5.28
C ILE A 45 -14.14 24.28 3.79
N ALA A 46 -14.40 25.24 2.90
CA ALA A 46 -14.21 25.04 1.46
C ALA A 46 -12.74 24.72 1.09
N GLN A 47 -11.78 25.40 1.72
CA GLN A 47 -10.35 25.13 1.53
C GLN A 47 -9.96 23.72 2.02
N LEU A 48 -10.45 23.33 3.20
CA LEU A 48 -10.20 22.00 3.74
C LEU A 48 -10.75 20.92 2.81
N GLU A 49 -11.99 21.08 2.34
CA GLU A 49 -12.63 20.15 1.41
C GLU A 49 -11.81 20.01 0.12
N GLU A 50 -11.33 21.10 -0.46
CA GLU A 50 -10.51 21.07 -1.66
C GLU A 50 -9.17 20.36 -1.44
N GLU A 51 -8.46 20.67 -0.35
CA GLU A 51 -7.18 20.02 -0.02
C GLU A 51 -7.35 18.51 0.24
N ILE A 52 -8.41 18.15 0.97
CA ILE A 52 -8.76 16.75 1.26
C ILE A 52 -9.00 15.97 -0.02
N LEU A 53 -9.84 16.52 -0.91
CA LEU A 53 -10.18 15.90 -2.18
C LEU A 53 -8.95 15.79 -3.08
N ALA A 54 -8.15 16.85 -3.18
CA ALA A 54 -6.92 16.86 -3.97
C ALA A 54 -5.93 15.78 -3.49
N GLN A 55 -5.77 15.63 -2.17
CA GLN A 55 -4.89 14.62 -1.60
C GLN A 55 -5.43 13.20 -1.81
N PHE A 56 -6.73 12.99 -1.61
CA PHE A 56 -7.36 11.69 -1.84
C PHE A 56 -7.18 11.23 -3.29
N LEU A 57 -7.48 12.12 -4.25
CA LEU A 57 -7.31 11.84 -5.69
C LEU A 57 -5.85 11.60 -6.05
N SER A 58 -4.92 12.35 -5.46
CA SER A 58 -3.47 12.14 -5.66
C SER A 58 -3.01 10.77 -5.17
N ASN A 59 -3.46 10.36 -3.98
CA ASN A 59 -3.15 9.06 -3.39
C ASN A 59 -3.75 7.91 -4.21
N GLU A 60 -5.01 8.05 -4.65
CA GLU A 60 -5.67 7.09 -5.53
C GLU A 60 -4.90 6.94 -6.86
N LYS A 61 -4.55 8.06 -7.50
CA LYS A 61 -3.77 8.07 -8.74
C LYS A 61 -2.41 7.40 -8.56
N LYS A 62 -1.72 7.67 -7.45
CA LYS A 62 -0.42 7.05 -7.13
C LYS A 62 -0.58 5.54 -6.90
N ARG A 63 -1.62 5.11 -6.19
CA ARG A 63 -1.93 3.69 -5.95
C ARG A 63 -2.20 2.94 -7.24
N LYS A 64 -3.06 3.51 -8.08
CA LYS A 64 -3.36 3.02 -9.43
C LYS A 64 -2.07 2.88 -10.24
N PHE A 65 -1.27 3.94 -10.31
CA PHE A 65 -0.02 3.93 -11.07
C PHE A 65 0.97 2.89 -10.53
N PHE A 66 1.07 2.73 -9.20
CA PHE A 66 1.90 1.71 -8.58
C PHE A 66 1.49 0.29 -8.98
N LEU A 67 0.19 -0.02 -8.95
CA LEU A 67 -0.34 -1.32 -9.38
C LEU A 67 -0.05 -1.59 -10.86
N PHE A 68 -0.25 -0.60 -11.74
CA PHE A 68 0.04 -0.75 -13.16
C PHE A 68 1.53 -0.99 -13.43
N GLU A 69 2.42 -0.28 -12.72
CA GLU A 69 3.86 -0.50 -12.87
C GLU A 69 4.30 -1.87 -12.34
N LEU A 70 3.69 -2.40 -11.28
CA LEU A 70 3.90 -3.79 -10.87
C LEU A 70 3.52 -4.77 -11.98
N ILE A 71 2.32 -4.60 -12.55
CA ILE A 71 1.84 -5.45 -13.65
C ILE A 71 2.76 -5.36 -14.87
N ASN A 72 3.20 -4.16 -15.23
CA ASN A 72 4.12 -3.95 -16.34
C ASN A 72 5.47 -4.63 -16.09
N LYS A 73 6.01 -4.54 -14.87
CA LYS A 73 7.31 -5.13 -14.54
C LYS A 73 7.30 -6.64 -14.44
N PHE A 74 6.28 -7.25 -13.83
CA PHE A 74 6.17 -8.72 -13.80
C PHE A 74 5.69 -9.31 -15.13
N GLY A 75 5.03 -8.49 -15.97
CA GLY A 75 4.49 -8.89 -17.25
C GLY A 75 3.05 -9.36 -17.15
N LYS A 76 2.24 -9.01 -18.17
CA LYS A 76 0.79 -9.29 -18.21
C LYS A 76 0.46 -10.79 -18.13
N SER A 77 1.34 -11.65 -18.66
CA SER A 77 1.16 -13.11 -18.64
C SER A 77 1.35 -13.74 -17.25
N ALA A 78 2.00 -13.04 -16.32
CA ALA A 78 2.19 -13.51 -14.95
C ALA A 78 1.01 -13.16 -14.03
N VAL A 79 0.10 -12.27 -14.45
CA VAL A 79 -0.99 -11.79 -13.60
C VAL A 79 -2.07 -12.86 -13.47
N LEU A 80 -2.38 -13.26 -12.24
CA LEU A 80 -3.50 -14.15 -11.94
C LEU A 80 -4.81 -13.37 -11.75
N ASN A 81 -4.76 -12.33 -10.92
CA ASN A 81 -5.85 -11.39 -10.71
C ASN A 81 -5.31 -10.10 -10.07
N TYR A 82 -6.12 -9.05 -10.12
CA TYR A 82 -5.86 -7.78 -9.47
C TYR A 82 -7.17 -7.02 -9.28
N ASP A 83 -7.15 -6.07 -8.36
CA ASP A 83 -8.29 -5.20 -8.07
C ASP A 83 -8.38 -4.06 -9.07
N ILE A 84 -9.40 -4.10 -9.93
CA ILE A 84 -9.65 -3.06 -10.94
C ILE A 84 -10.36 -1.83 -10.36
N ILE A 85 -10.98 -1.95 -9.18
CA ILE A 85 -11.83 -0.92 -8.60
C ILE A 85 -11.00 -0.08 -7.64
N GLU A 86 -10.51 -0.70 -6.57
CA GLU A 86 -9.82 0.03 -5.50
C GLU A 86 -8.30 0.01 -5.66
N HIS A 87 -7.78 -0.82 -6.58
CA HIS A 87 -6.36 -0.99 -6.83
C HIS A 87 -5.59 -1.46 -5.58
N THR A 88 -6.23 -2.30 -4.75
CA THR A 88 -5.72 -2.70 -3.43
C THR A 88 -4.94 -4.01 -3.43
N HIS A 89 -4.96 -4.80 -4.50
CA HIS A 89 -4.17 -6.03 -4.55
C HIS A 89 -3.85 -6.49 -5.97
N ALA A 90 -2.81 -7.30 -6.09
CA ALA A 90 -2.52 -8.12 -7.26
C ALA A 90 -1.84 -9.42 -6.85
N ASN A 91 -2.11 -10.49 -7.60
CA ASN A 91 -1.46 -11.78 -7.44
C ASN A 91 -0.78 -12.19 -8.76
N PHE A 92 0.47 -12.65 -8.66
CA PHE A 92 1.31 -13.01 -9.82
C PHE A 92 1.81 -14.45 -9.68
N LEU A 93 1.69 -15.25 -10.73
CA LEU A 93 2.34 -16.55 -10.85
C LEU A 93 3.74 -16.36 -11.46
N LEU A 94 4.77 -16.67 -10.68
CA LEU A 94 6.17 -16.46 -11.05
C LEU A 94 6.94 -17.78 -10.99
N ASN A 95 8.07 -17.83 -11.68
CA ASN A 95 9.01 -18.95 -11.65
C ASN A 95 10.41 -18.43 -11.31
N LYS A 96 11.09 -19.11 -10.39
CA LYS A 96 12.52 -18.89 -10.12
C LYS A 96 13.21 -20.25 -10.04
N ASN A 97 14.17 -20.47 -10.93
CA ASN A 97 14.95 -21.72 -11.03
C ASN A 97 14.09 -22.99 -11.08
N GLY A 98 13.00 -22.98 -11.87
CA GLY A 98 12.10 -24.13 -12.02
C GLY A 98 11.04 -24.26 -10.93
N PHE A 99 11.09 -23.43 -9.88
CA PHE A 99 10.11 -23.41 -8.81
C PHE A 99 9.03 -22.35 -9.07
N PHE A 100 7.78 -22.79 -9.22
CA PHE A 100 6.64 -21.90 -9.38
C PHE A 100 6.08 -21.44 -8.03
N TYR A 101 5.70 -20.18 -7.93
CA TYR A 101 5.12 -19.62 -6.72
C TYR A 101 4.21 -18.45 -7.04
N ILE A 102 3.32 -18.11 -6.11
CA ILE A 102 2.48 -16.92 -6.21
C ILE A 102 3.10 -15.81 -5.38
N LEU A 103 3.37 -14.67 -5.99
CA LEU A 103 3.63 -13.42 -5.27
C LEU A 103 2.31 -12.69 -5.10
N ARG A 104 1.91 -12.45 -3.85
CA ARG A 104 0.74 -11.62 -3.53
C ARG A 104 1.22 -10.25 -3.09
N ALA A 105 0.70 -9.20 -3.70
CA ALA A 105 0.92 -7.82 -3.32
C ALA A 105 -0.39 -7.24 -2.79
N GLU A 106 -0.37 -6.76 -1.55
CA GLU A 106 -1.48 -6.05 -0.91
C GLU A 106 -1.08 -4.58 -0.77
N ILE A 107 -1.85 -3.69 -1.41
CA ILE A 107 -1.63 -2.25 -1.46
C ILE A 107 -2.72 -1.59 -0.61
N PRO A 108 -2.39 -1.01 0.55
CA PRO A 108 -3.39 -0.47 1.45
C PRO A 108 -4.12 0.73 0.82
N LYS A 109 -5.38 0.95 1.18
CA LYS A 109 -6.14 2.14 0.73
C LYS A 109 -5.48 3.46 1.13
N SER A 110 -4.77 3.46 2.26
CA SER A 110 -3.98 4.60 2.72
C SER A 110 -2.61 4.72 2.04
N PHE A 111 -2.30 3.92 1.02
CA PHE A 111 -1.10 4.12 0.19
C PHE A 111 -1.10 5.55 -0.39
N PRO A 112 0.04 6.29 -0.35
CA PRO A 112 1.40 5.82 -0.02
C PRO A 112 1.78 5.94 1.47
N LEU A 113 0.87 6.25 2.38
CA LEU A 113 1.19 6.42 3.80
C LEU A 113 1.54 5.10 4.47
N LYS A 114 0.68 4.09 4.32
CA LYS A 114 1.01 2.72 4.67
C LYS A 114 1.69 2.06 3.47
N HIS A 115 2.76 1.31 3.75
CA HIS A 115 3.53 0.62 2.73
C HIS A 115 2.75 -0.60 2.21
N PRO A 116 2.92 -0.98 0.93
CA PRO A 116 2.42 -2.25 0.44
C PRO A 116 3.08 -3.42 1.17
N THR A 117 2.35 -4.52 1.33
CA THR A 117 2.88 -5.76 1.90
C THR A 117 2.89 -6.85 0.86
N TYR A 118 3.84 -7.77 1.00
CA TYR A 118 4.02 -8.85 0.04
C TYR A 118 4.15 -10.18 0.76
N ARG A 119 3.71 -11.25 0.09
CA ARG A 119 3.92 -12.61 0.57
C ARG A 119 4.14 -13.56 -0.59
N TYR A 120 5.03 -14.51 -0.38
CA TYR A 120 5.13 -15.69 -1.22
C TYR A 120 4.08 -16.69 -0.79
N GLN A 121 3.45 -17.34 -1.76
CA GLN A 121 2.55 -18.46 -1.56
C GLN A 121 3.04 -19.64 -2.38
N SER A 122 3.07 -20.81 -1.74
CA SER A 122 3.33 -22.08 -2.41
C SER A 122 2.15 -22.52 -3.26
N VAL A 123 2.46 -23.14 -4.40
CA VAL A 123 1.49 -23.88 -5.22
C VAL A 123 1.59 -25.39 -4.99
N TYR A 124 2.50 -25.82 -4.11
CA TYR A 124 2.82 -27.24 -3.87
C TYR A 124 2.30 -27.71 -2.52
N SER A 125 2.42 -26.88 -1.48
CA SER A 125 2.19 -27.30 -0.09
C SER A 125 1.11 -26.50 0.62
N CYS A 126 0.46 -27.19 1.56
CA CYS A 126 -0.55 -26.64 2.44
C CYS A 126 -0.09 -26.69 3.90
N LYS A 127 -0.53 -25.73 4.71
CA LYS A 127 -0.34 -25.68 6.16
C LYS A 127 -1.66 -25.31 6.82
N GLY A 128 -2.17 -26.17 7.69
CA GLY A 128 -3.41 -25.92 8.44
C GLY A 128 -4.66 -25.79 7.55
N GLY A 129 -4.74 -26.57 6.47
CA GLY A 129 -5.90 -26.57 5.55
C GLY A 129 -5.90 -25.45 4.50
N GLY A 130 -4.88 -24.58 4.49
CA GLY A 130 -4.68 -23.55 3.46
C GLY A 130 -3.29 -23.63 2.83
N PRO A 131 -3.01 -22.86 1.76
CA PRO A 131 -1.70 -22.87 1.11
C PRO A 131 -0.61 -22.33 2.05
N PHE A 132 0.59 -22.90 1.98
CA PHE A 132 1.74 -22.39 2.72
C PHE A 132 2.16 -21.01 2.19
N TYR A 133 2.39 -20.05 3.10
CA TYR A 133 2.80 -18.70 2.76
C TYR A 133 3.96 -18.19 3.64
N HIS A 134 4.71 -17.23 3.11
CA HIS A 134 5.77 -16.52 3.80
C HIS A 134 5.66 -15.02 3.55
N HIS A 135 5.58 -14.23 4.62
CA HIS A 135 5.49 -12.77 4.54
C HIS A 135 6.85 -12.13 4.30
N ILE A 136 6.88 -11.13 3.42
CA ILE A 136 8.06 -10.37 3.06
C ILE A 136 8.00 -9.03 3.81
N ASN A 137 8.77 -8.92 4.88
CA ASN A 137 8.62 -7.80 5.84
C ASN A 137 9.70 -6.73 5.74
N LYS A 138 10.76 -6.93 4.95
CA LYS A 138 11.94 -6.03 4.94
C LYS A 138 12.11 -5.25 3.64
N VAL A 139 11.05 -5.13 2.84
CA VAL A 139 11.10 -4.32 1.61
C VAL A 139 11.31 -2.85 1.99
N PRO A 140 12.39 -2.18 1.51
CA PRO A 140 12.61 -0.77 1.79
C PRO A 140 11.45 0.10 1.28
N TYR A 141 11.01 1.06 2.09
CA TYR A 141 9.89 1.91 1.73
C TYR A 141 10.03 3.35 2.23
N ASN A 142 9.61 4.30 1.39
CA ASN A 142 9.41 5.68 1.77
C ASN A 142 8.20 6.25 0.99
N ASN A 143 7.26 6.86 1.69
CA ASN A 143 6.02 7.40 1.11
C ASN A 143 6.25 8.50 0.06
N SER A 144 7.39 9.19 0.14
CA SER A 144 7.77 10.32 -0.70
C SER A 144 8.44 9.88 -2.00
N TRP A 145 8.82 8.61 -2.13
CA TRP A 145 9.39 8.10 -3.37
C TRP A 145 8.40 8.15 -4.54
N THR A 146 8.95 8.29 -5.75
CA THR A 146 8.18 8.06 -6.97
C THR A 146 7.88 6.57 -7.11
N VAL A 147 6.80 6.25 -7.84
CA VAL A 147 6.41 4.85 -8.09
C VAL A 147 7.57 4.05 -8.70
N ASN A 148 8.28 4.61 -9.68
CA ASN A 148 9.41 3.92 -10.32
C ASN A 148 10.50 3.51 -9.32
N ILE A 149 10.81 4.38 -8.34
CA ILE A 149 11.79 4.06 -7.29
C ILE A 149 11.25 2.95 -6.38
N MET A 150 9.98 3.05 -5.95
CA MET A 150 9.35 2.02 -5.11
C MET A 150 9.41 0.64 -5.79
N ILE A 151 9.09 0.59 -7.09
CA ILE A 151 9.13 -0.62 -7.90
C ILE A 151 10.56 -1.15 -8.04
N ALA A 152 11.53 -0.31 -8.43
CA ALA A 152 12.92 -0.74 -8.55
C ALA A 152 13.47 -1.32 -7.24
N ARG A 153 13.13 -0.70 -6.10
CA ARG A 153 13.54 -1.18 -4.77
C ARG A 153 12.90 -2.52 -4.40
N LEU A 154 11.63 -2.72 -4.75
CA LEU A 154 10.97 -4.01 -4.58
C LEU A 154 11.67 -5.09 -5.40
N PHE A 155 11.95 -4.85 -6.67
CA PHE A 155 12.57 -5.86 -7.54
C PHE A 155 13.98 -6.24 -7.08
N ASN A 156 14.81 -5.26 -6.75
CA ASN A 156 16.13 -5.52 -6.17
C ASN A 156 16.02 -6.37 -4.90
N TYR A 157 15.02 -6.08 -4.05
CA TYR A 157 14.76 -6.90 -2.87
C TYR A 157 14.38 -8.34 -3.24
N LEU A 158 13.46 -8.55 -4.18
CA LEU A 158 13.01 -9.90 -4.58
C LEU A 158 14.12 -10.74 -5.24
N GLU A 159 15.06 -10.09 -5.91
CA GLU A 159 16.24 -10.73 -6.51
C GLU A 159 17.22 -11.21 -5.43
N ASP A 160 17.59 -10.31 -4.50
CA ASP A 160 18.66 -10.51 -3.52
C ASP A 160 18.21 -11.12 -2.18
N SER A 161 16.90 -11.30 -1.97
CA SER A 161 16.38 -11.69 -0.67
C SER A 161 16.61 -13.16 -0.33
N THR A 162 17.16 -13.39 0.85
CA THR A 162 17.23 -14.72 1.51
C THR A 162 15.85 -15.27 1.88
N ASP A 163 14.81 -14.41 1.96
CA ASP A 163 13.45 -14.84 2.28
C ASP A 163 12.91 -15.80 1.23
N PHE A 164 13.31 -15.62 -0.05
CA PHE A 164 12.87 -16.53 -1.10
C PHE A 164 13.46 -17.92 -0.92
N VAL A 165 14.76 -18.01 -0.60
CA VAL A 165 15.45 -19.29 -0.35
C VAL A 165 14.80 -20.00 0.83
N TYR A 166 14.59 -19.28 1.93
CA TYR A 166 13.88 -19.80 3.10
C TYR A 166 12.47 -20.30 2.74
N PHE A 167 11.70 -19.50 2.01
CA PHE A 167 10.35 -19.87 1.57
C PHE A 167 10.36 -21.14 0.70
N GLN A 168 11.27 -21.23 -0.27
CA GLN A 168 11.38 -22.37 -1.18
C GLN A 168 11.70 -23.66 -0.43
N GLU A 169 12.72 -23.65 0.43
CA GLU A 169 13.11 -24.83 1.21
C GLU A 169 11.97 -25.32 2.12
N ASN A 170 11.31 -24.40 2.83
CA ASN A 170 10.22 -24.76 3.72
C ASN A 170 8.98 -25.22 2.94
N SER A 171 8.72 -24.65 1.76
CA SER A 171 7.64 -25.09 0.89
C SER A 171 7.83 -26.54 0.43
N LEU A 172 9.04 -26.92 0.03
CA LEU A 172 9.35 -28.27 -0.43
C LEU A 172 9.32 -29.29 0.72
N LYS A 173 9.91 -28.95 1.87
CA LYS A 173 9.84 -29.80 3.09
C LYS A 173 8.40 -30.10 3.49
N MET A 174 7.52 -29.10 3.41
CA MET A 174 6.09 -29.29 3.72
C MET A 174 5.38 -30.18 2.71
N PHE A 175 5.75 -30.09 1.43
CA PHE A 175 5.20 -30.95 0.37
C PHE A 175 5.58 -32.43 0.60
N GLU A 176 6.87 -32.69 0.87
CA GLU A 176 7.36 -34.03 1.18
C GLU A 176 6.68 -34.63 2.42
N LEU A 177 6.45 -33.82 3.46
CA LEU A 177 5.73 -34.27 4.65
C LEU A 177 4.27 -34.64 4.34
N SER A 178 3.59 -33.88 3.48
CA SER A 178 2.21 -34.19 3.10
C SER A 178 2.09 -35.49 2.30
N GLU A 179 3.01 -35.76 1.36
CA GLU A 179 3.01 -37.01 0.59
C GLU A 179 3.24 -38.23 1.50
N ASN A 180 4.15 -38.13 2.47
CA ASN A 180 4.44 -39.22 3.39
C ASN A 180 3.28 -39.55 4.36
N THR A 181 2.40 -38.58 4.65
CA THR A 181 1.22 -38.81 5.49
C THR A 181 0.02 -39.38 4.73
N GLU A 182 -0.06 -39.23 3.41
CA GLU A 182 -1.13 -39.79 2.59
C GLU A 182 -0.85 -41.22 2.10
N GLY A 183 0.39 -41.70 2.22
CA GLY A 183 0.80 -43.07 1.86
C GLY A 183 0.33 -44.21 2.80
N TYR A 184 -0.52 -43.91 3.79
CA TYR A 184 -1.18 -44.89 4.65
C TYR A 184 -2.71 -44.67 4.66
N LYS A 185 -3.36 -44.84 3.51
CA LYS A 185 -4.80 -45.07 3.42
C LYS A 185 -5.12 -46.10 2.36
#